data_AF-A0A971WGC9-F1
#
_entry.id   AF-A0A971WGC9-F1
#
_cell.length_a   1.000
_cell.length_b   1.000
_cell.length_c   1.000
_cell.angle_alpha   90.00
_cell.angle_beta   90.00
_cell.angle_gamma   90.00
#
_symmetry.space_group_name_H-M   'P 1'
#
loop_
_entity.id
_entity.type
_entity.pdbx_description
1 polymer ?
#
loop_
_entity_poly.entity_id
_entity_poly.type
_entity_poly.pdbx_seq_one_letter_code
_entity_poly.pdbx_strand_id
1 'polypeptide(L)'
;ALYHSMIMPTDFTDVNGQYLGFKGQVGTAEGFTYRTDMSIWDTYRTEHPLLNLIAPDIQRDCLKSLVRMARIDGTLPRWPSGGGESGSMFGTPANMVIAESYLKGIRDFEVEEAYGYMKNTSLQTQAEGTRLQSDIQAFKDYGYVPADNQKISVSKTLELAWADGSTALLAGALGKTQDAAFFTDKSMGYKNVFNPATQYFQGRYIDGTWATPLLPNFTSYYDEILPVKVSGAYCEGSARQWRWSAVHDTGGLINLFKSREYFVKELNIFMKDASKTRAALNPGGGYWQGNQHDIHALYLFDDAGRPELTQKWARWVLAERHSTDVNGLDGNDDGGTLSAWYVLSAVGLYPAAGTDRYWIGSPNVEKAEINLGTGKTLTVIAENQSADNIYVQKVMLNGVKLTVPSITHAQIVDGGTMVFTMGKSPAPNGGF
;
A
#
# COMPACT_ATOMS: atom_id res chain seq x y z
N ALA A 1 11.54 10.23 -10.32
CA ALA A 1 10.60 9.09 -10.27
C ALA A 1 11.33 7.78 -10.52
N LEU A 2 11.38 7.21 -11.74
CA LEU A 2 11.99 5.87 -11.95
C LEU A 2 13.45 5.75 -11.46
N TYR A 3 14.27 6.80 -11.61
CA TYR A 3 15.61 6.79 -11.02
C TYR A 3 15.58 6.62 -9.49
N HIS A 4 14.72 7.37 -8.79
CA HIS A 4 14.63 7.30 -7.32
C HIS A 4 14.07 5.98 -6.81
N SER A 5 13.09 5.38 -7.51
CA SER A 5 12.55 4.06 -7.13
C SER A 5 13.60 2.95 -7.25
N MET A 6 14.66 3.15 -8.02
CA MET A 6 15.72 2.15 -8.19
C MET A 6 16.97 2.41 -7.31
N ILE A 7 16.93 3.39 -6.38
CA ILE A 7 18.04 3.67 -5.45
C ILE A 7 18.01 2.69 -4.26
N MET A 8 16.81 2.32 -3.81
CA MET A 8 16.58 1.36 -2.74
C MET A 8 15.70 0.22 -3.27
N PRO A 9 15.79 -1.01 -2.75
CA PRO A 9 16.61 -1.46 -1.61
C PRO A 9 18.12 -1.59 -1.90
N THR A 10 18.93 -1.25 -0.90
CA THR A 10 20.40 -1.21 -0.99
C THR A 10 20.99 -2.61 -1.16
N ASP A 11 21.91 -2.79 -2.11
CA ASP A 11 22.80 -3.96 -2.12
C ASP A 11 23.77 -3.88 -0.94
N PHE A 12 23.62 -4.82 -0.01
CA PHE A 12 24.40 -4.87 1.23
C PHE A 12 25.35 -6.08 1.25
N THR A 13 25.69 -6.61 0.07
CA THR A 13 26.61 -7.73 -0.13
C THR A 13 27.95 -7.23 -0.66
N ASP A 14 29.03 -7.60 0.03
CA ASP A 14 30.39 -7.37 -0.43
C ASP A 14 30.73 -8.22 -1.67
N VAL A 15 31.75 -7.79 -2.42
CA VAL A 15 32.19 -8.47 -3.66
C VAL A 15 32.61 -9.93 -3.48
N ASN A 16 32.90 -10.35 -2.24
CA ASN A 16 33.22 -11.75 -1.90
C ASN A 16 31.97 -12.59 -1.59
N GLY A 17 30.76 -12.02 -1.73
CA GLY A 17 29.48 -12.65 -1.44
C GLY A 17 29.07 -12.60 0.04
N GLN A 18 29.86 -11.98 0.92
CA GLN A 18 29.52 -11.85 2.34
C GLN A 18 28.66 -10.60 2.60
N TYR A 19 27.89 -10.61 3.67
CA TYR A 19 27.15 -9.43 4.13
C TYR A 19 27.15 -9.36 5.65
N LEU A 20 27.02 -8.15 6.19
CA LEU A 20 26.79 -7.92 7.61
C LEU A 20 25.28 -7.87 7.87
N GLY A 21 24.71 -8.98 8.33
CA GLY A 21 23.30 -9.12 8.64
C GLY A 21 22.92 -8.60 10.01
N PHE A 22 21.68 -8.92 10.41
CA PHE A 22 21.11 -8.53 11.69
C PHE A 22 21.96 -8.96 12.89
N LYS A 23 21.99 -8.10 13.93
CA LYS A 23 22.76 -8.31 15.16
C LYS A 23 24.27 -8.54 14.91
N GLY A 24 24.80 -7.99 13.81
CA GLY A 24 26.21 -8.11 13.43
C GLY A 24 26.62 -9.51 12.98
N GLN A 25 25.65 -10.38 12.64
CA GLN A 25 25.97 -11.71 12.12
C GLN A 25 26.45 -11.62 10.68
N VAL A 26 27.64 -12.15 10.42
CA VAL A 26 28.18 -12.26 9.07
C VAL A 26 27.51 -13.45 8.37
N GLY A 27 26.90 -13.19 7.21
CA GLY A 27 26.32 -14.21 6.34
C GLY A 27 26.99 -14.23 4.97
N THR A 28 26.69 -15.27 4.19
CA THR A 28 27.08 -15.38 2.77
C THR A 28 25.82 -15.44 1.92
N ALA A 29 25.75 -14.61 0.88
CA ALA A 29 24.64 -14.56 -0.06
C ALA A 29 24.92 -15.53 -1.24
N GLU A 30 24.36 -16.73 -1.15
CA GLU A 30 24.52 -17.77 -2.18
C GLU A 30 23.37 -17.72 -3.18
N GLY A 31 23.64 -17.30 -4.41
CA GLY A 31 22.64 -17.27 -5.49
C GLY A 31 21.57 -16.18 -5.34
N PHE A 32 21.86 -15.11 -4.57
CA PHE A 32 21.05 -13.90 -4.44
C PHE A 32 21.93 -12.75 -3.92
N THR A 33 21.44 -11.52 -4.00
CA THR A 33 22.02 -10.37 -3.31
C THR A 33 21.28 -10.13 -1.99
N TYR A 34 22.01 -9.99 -0.87
CA TYR A 34 21.40 -9.54 0.38
C TYR A 34 21.06 -8.04 0.29
N ARG A 35 19.79 -7.71 0.51
CA ARG A 35 19.21 -6.37 0.40
C ARG A 35 18.74 -5.86 1.76
N THR A 36 18.99 -4.58 2.03
CA THR A 36 18.51 -3.87 3.24
C THR A 36 17.94 -2.49 2.87
N ASP A 37 17.69 -1.63 3.87
CA ASP A 37 17.09 -0.30 3.72
C ASP A 37 15.73 -0.36 3.02
N MET A 38 14.90 -1.32 3.46
CA MET A 38 13.54 -1.47 2.94
C MET A 38 12.61 -0.67 3.84
N SER A 39 12.09 0.44 3.34
CA SER A 39 11.19 1.32 4.09
C SER A 39 9.77 0.74 4.16
N ILE A 40 9.59 -0.50 4.65
CA ILE A 40 8.47 -1.37 4.24
C ILE A 40 7.10 -0.79 4.53
N TRP A 41 6.91 -0.03 5.62
CA TRP A 41 5.64 0.65 5.86
C TRP A 41 5.26 1.53 4.67
N ASP A 42 6.19 2.26 4.07
CA ASP A 42 5.98 3.05 2.85
C ASP A 42 5.96 2.15 1.60
N THR A 43 7.02 1.37 1.42
CA THR A 43 7.34 0.73 0.14
C THR A 43 6.41 -0.41 -0.22
N TYR A 44 5.67 -1.00 0.72
CA TYR A 44 4.67 -2.04 0.38
C TYR A 44 3.59 -1.50 -0.56
N ARG A 45 3.33 -0.18 -0.55
CA ARG A 45 2.20 0.43 -1.26
C ARG A 45 2.42 0.55 -2.75
N THR A 46 3.63 0.88 -3.19
CA THR A 46 3.92 1.18 -4.60
C THR A 46 5.31 0.73 -5.06
N GLU A 47 6.33 0.83 -4.21
CA GLU A 47 7.71 0.46 -4.57
C GLU A 47 7.87 -1.06 -4.76
N HIS A 48 7.57 -1.88 -3.75
CA HIS A 48 7.60 -3.35 -3.93
C HIS A 48 6.63 -3.84 -5.03
N PRO A 49 5.41 -3.29 -5.18
CA PRO A 49 4.57 -3.56 -6.35
C PRO A 49 5.21 -3.20 -7.70
N LEU A 50 5.99 -2.11 -7.77
CA LEU A 50 6.75 -1.74 -8.96
C LEU A 50 7.87 -2.76 -9.22
N LEU A 51 8.66 -3.12 -8.20
CA LEU A 51 9.72 -4.12 -8.32
C LEU A 51 9.17 -5.49 -8.74
N ASN A 52 8.01 -5.90 -8.23
CA ASN A 52 7.29 -7.09 -8.69
C ASN A 52 7.05 -7.09 -10.22
N LEU A 53 6.83 -5.90 -10.81
CA LEU A 53 6.51 -5.75 -12.22
C LEU A 53 7.75 -5.61 -13.11
N ILE A 54 8.74 -4.79 -12.70
CA ILE A 54 9.85 -4.40 -13.59
C ILE A 54 11.21 -4.97 -13.19
N ALA A 55 11.36 -5.42 -11.94
CA ALA A 55 12.62 -5.89 -11.38
C ALA A 55 12.42 -7.13 -10.46
N PRO A 56 11.79 -8.21 -10.97
CA PRO A 56 11.45 -9.38 -10.16
C PRO A 56 12.67 -10.06 -9.51
N ASP A 57 13.86 -9.94 -10.10
CA ASP A 57 15.10 -10.44 -9.48
C ASP A 57 15.50 -9.65 -8.23
N ILE A 58 15.39 -8.32 -8.26
CA ILE A 58 15.65 -7.47 -7.09
C ILE A 58 14.61 -7.76 -6.01
N GLN A 59 13.35 -7.92 -6.40
CA GLN A 59 12.29 -8.23 -5.47
C GLN A 59 12.45 -9.61 -4.84
N ARG A 60 12.82 -10.64 -5.61
CA ARG A 60 13.19 -11.96 -5.10
C ARG A 60 14.29 -11.85 -4.04
N ASP A 61 15.32 -11.06 -4.33
CA ASP A 61 16.45 -10.86 -3.41
C ASP A 61 16.02 -10.17 -2.11
N CYS A 62 15.06 -9.23 -2.18
CA CYS A 62 14.42 -8.65 -1.01
C CYS A 62 13.69 -9.72 -0.17
N LEU A 63 12.91 -10.60 -0.81
CA LEU A 63 12.20 -11.68 -0.11
C LEU A 63 13.16 -12.64 0.60
N LYS A 64 14.23 -13.08 -0.08
CA LYS A 64 15.28 -13.92 0.52
C LYS A 64 15.92 -13.21 1.71
N SER A 65 16.19 -11.91 1.58
CA SER A 65 16.78 -11.09 2.65
C SER A 65 15.87 -10.97 3.87
N LEU A 66 14.56 -10.76 3.67
CA LEU A 66 13.57 -10.75 4.75
C LEU A 66 13.54 -12.08 5.52
N VAL A 67 13.62 -13.22 4.82
CA VAL A 67 13.72 -14.53 5.48
C VAL A 67 15.01 -14.64 6.29
N ARG A 68 16.15 -14.19 5.76
CA ARG A 68 17.42 -14.19 6.51
C ARG A 68 17.35 -13.33 7.77
N MET A 69 16.74 -12.15 7.69
CA MET A 69 16.50 -11.28 8.85
C MET A 69 15.61 -11.98 9.89
N ALA A 70 14.53 -12.63 9.44
CA ALA A 70 13.61 -13.35 10.32
C ALA A 70 14.22 -14.58 11.00
N ARG A 71 15.20 -15.25 10.37
CA ARG A 71 15.98 -16.31 11.03
C ARG A 71 16.73 -15.84 12.26
N ILE A 72 17.17 -14.58 12.28
CA ILE A 72 17.94 -13.99 13.39
C ILE A 72 17.02 -13.39 14.47
N ASP A 73 15.93 -12.76 14.05
CA ASP A 73 15.03 -12.04 14.95
C ASP A 73 13.78 -12.82 15.33
N GLY A 74 13.56 -14.00 14.75
CA GLY A 74 12.36 -14.83 14.93
C GLY A 74 11.09 -14.24 14.31
N THR A 75 11.12 -12.99 13.86
CA THR A 75 9.98 -12.27 13.27
C THR A 75 10.43 -11.47 12.06
N LEU A 76 9.51 -11.18 11.15
CA LEU A 76 9.81 -10.36 9.98
C LEU A 76 10.02 -8.91 10.40
N PRO A 77 11.03 -8.23 9.82
CA PRO A 77 11.27 -6.82 10.09
C PRO A 77 10.17 -5.96 9.45
N ARG A 78 10.03 -4.73 9.96
CA ARG A 78 9.13 -3.71 9.39
C ARG A 78 9.91 -2.60 8.71
N TRP A 79 11.09 -2.28 9.22
CA TRP A 79 11.93 -1.18 8.72
C TRP A 79 13.41 -1.57 8.85
N PRO A 80 13.85 -2.63 8.14
CA PRO A 80 15.25 -3.02 8.12
C PRO A 80 16.10 -1.90 7.50
N SER A 81 17.13 -1.47 8.21
CA SER A 81 18.10 -0.47 7.74
C SER A 81 19.51 -0.86 8.16
N GLY A 82 20.42 -0.86 7.19
CA GLY A 82 21.76 -1.43 7.34
C GLY A 82 21.72 -2.85 7.92
N GLY A 83 22.47 -3.07 9.01
CA GLY A 83 22.57 -4.37 9.68
C GLY A 83 21.53 -4.61 10.79
N GLY A 84 20.36 -3.98 10.79
CA GLY A 84 19.36 -4.17 11.84
C GLY A 84 17.95 -3.67 11.55
N GLU A 85 17.05 -3.90 12.49
CA GLU A 85 15.70 -3.32 12.52
C GLU A 85 15.71 -2.01 13.31
N SER A 86 15.32 -0.93 12.66
CA SER A 86 15.26 0.41 13.26
C SER A 86 14.04 0.58 14.19
N GLY A 87 12.99 -0.23 13.99
CA GLY A 87 11.77 -0.25 14.77
C GLY A 87 10.78 0.86 14.43
N SER A 88 10.99 1.58 13.33
CA SER A 88 10.09 2.66 12.89
C SER A 88 8.75 2.12 12.39
N MET A 89 7.77 3.01 12.38
CA MET A 89 6.39 2.76 12.02
C MET A 89 5.80 1.52 12.72
N PHE A 90 4.77 0.90 12.15
CA PHE A 90 3.93 -0.10 12.83
C PHE A 90 3.31 -1.08 11.83
N GLY A 91 2.49 -2.02 12.33
CA GLY A 91 1.85 -3.05 11.52
C GLY A 91 2.77 -4.24 11.22
N THR A 92 2.45 -5.03 10.20
CA THR A 92 3.29 -6.16 9.74
C THR A 92 3.53 -6.09 8.22
N PRO A 93 4.09 -4.98 7.70
CA PRO A 93 4.09 -4.69 6.26
C PRO A 93 4.90 -5.68 5.41
N ALA A 94 5.91 -6.35 5.98
CA ALA A 94 6.63 -7.44 5.29
C ALA A 94 5.70 -8.60 4.87
N ASN A 95 4.63 -8.86 5.62
CA ASN A 95 3.63 -9.87 5.24
C ASN A 95 2.95 -9.50 3.92
N MET A 96 2.64 -8.22 3.72
CA MET A 96 2.02 -7.73 2.48
C MET A 96 2.97 -7.87 1.30
N VAL A 97 4.25 -7.49 1.49
CA VAL A 97 5.28 -7.64 0.46
C VAL A 97 5.47 -9.10 0.04
N ILE A 98 5.57 -10.03 1.01
CA ILE A 98 5.76 -11.46 0.72
C ILE A 98 4.53 -12.05 0.02
N ALA A 99 3.33 -11.78 0.55
CA ALA A 99 2.09 -12.28 -0.02
C ALA A 99 1.90 -11.79 -1.47
N GLU A 100 2.02 -10.48 -1.69
CA GLU A 100 1.87 -9.90 -3.02
C GLU A 100 2.88 -10.47 -4.01
N SER A 101 4.16 -10.55 -3.64
CA SER A 101 5.20 -11.04 -4.56
C SER A 101 4.95 -12.49 -4.97
N TYR A 102 4.52 -13.35 -4.02
CA TYR A 102 4.16 -14.74 -4.31
C TYR A 102 2.96 -14.83 -5.25
N LEU A 103 1.90 -14.05 -4.97
CA LEU A 103 0.68 -14.01 -5.79
C LEU A 103 0.97 -13.49 -7.21
N LYS A 104 1.97 -12.61 -7.35
CA LYS A 104 2.48 -12.11 -8.64
C LYS A 104 3.52 -13.03 -9.31
N GLY A 105 3.80 -14.20 -8.73
CA GLY A 105 4.59 -15.25 -9.38
C GLY A 105 6.07 -15.30 -9.00
N ILE A 106 6.56 -14.42 -8.12
CA ILE A 106 7.92 -14.52 -7.58
C ILE A 106 7.91 -15.57 -6.47
N ARG A 107 8.36 -16.78 -6.81
CA ARG A 107 8.29 -17.96 -5.91
C ARG A 107 9.66 -18.58 -5.58
N ASP A 108 10.74 -18.04 -6.15
CA ASP A 108 12.12 -18.49 -5.89
C ASP A 108 12.66 -17.90 -4.58
N PHE A 109 12.10 -18.32 -3.45
CA PHE A 109 12.58 -18.03 -2.10
C PHE A 109 12.04 -19.10 -1.13
N GLU A 110 12.43 -19.06 0.16
CA GLU A 110 11.95 -20.04 1.13
C GLU A 110 10.48 -19.80 1.56
N VAL A 111 9.54 -20.03 0.64
CA VAL A 111 8.11 -19.69 0.78
C VAL A 111 7.47 -20.23 2.06
N GLU A 112 7.65 -21.53 2.36
CA GLU A 112 7.05 -22.16 3.53
C GLU A 112 7.61 -21.59 4.84
N GLU A 113 8.91 -21.30 4.86
CA GLU A 113 9.59 -20.69 6.00
C GLU A 113 9.14 -19.23 6.19
N ALA A 114 9.10 -18.45 5.09
CA ALA A 114 8.61 -17.08 5.08
C ALA A 114 7.18 -17.01 5.61
N TYR A 115 6.30 -17.91 5.15
CA TYR A 115 4.93 -18.01 5.64
C TYR A 115 4.87 -18.36 7.13
N GLY A 116 5.73 -19.26 7.61
CA GLY A 116 5.91 -19.53 9.04
C GLY A 116 6.25 -18.26 9.84
N TYR A 117 7.17 -17.44 9.34
CA TYR A 117 7.50 -16.15 9.97
C TYR A 117 6.39 -15.11 9.85
N MET A 118 5.61 -15.08 8.76
CA MET A 118 4.43 -14.22 8.64
C MET A 118 3.40 -14.54 9.72
N LYS A 119 3.11 -15.84 9.94
CA LYS A 119 2.24 -16.28 11.04
C LYS A 119 2.82 -15.91 12.40
N ASN A 120 4.11 -16.20 12.62
CA ASN A 120 4.73 -15.90 13.91
C ASN A 120 4.71 -14.41 14.22
N THR A 121 4.99 -13.56 13.23
CA THR A 121 4.95 -12.10 13.38
C THR A 121 3.53 -11.61 13.71
N SER A 122 2.52 -12.15 13.02
CA SER A 122 1.10 -11.74 13.21
C SER A 122 0.45 -12.25 14.49
N LEU A 123 1.02 -13.29 15.12
CA LEU A 123 0.44 -13.97 16.28
C LEU A 123 1.33 -13.95 17.53
N GLN A 124 2.59 -13.52 17.39
CA GLN A 124 3.62 -13.53 18.43
C GLN A 124 3.79 -14.90 19.10
N THR A 125 3.81 -15.97 18.31
CA THR A 125 3.82 -17.35 18.82
C THR A 125 5.17 -17.84 19.35
N GLN A 126 6.26 -17.06 19.24
CA GLN A 126 7.57 -17.36 19.83
C GLN A 126 8.18 -16.09 20.48
N ALA A 127 8.50 -16.16 21.77
CA ALA A 127 9.21 -15.08 22.46
C ALA A 127 10.12 -15.56 23.59
N GLU A 128 11.28 -16.10 23.22
CA GLU A 128 12.51 -15.67 23.91
C GLU A 128 13.23 -14.68 23.00
N GLY A 129 13.58 -13.49 23.51
CA GLY A 129 14.42 -12.51 22.81
C GLY A 129 13.77 -11.67 21.70
N THR A 130 12.47 -11.85 21.39
CA THR A 130 11.75 -11.02 20.41
C THR A 130 11.18 -9.76 21.05
N ARG A 131 11.11 -8.65 20.31
CA ARG A 131 10.44 -7.42 20.77
C ARG A 131 8.93 -7.68 20.77
N LEU A 132 8.35 -7.91 21.95
CA LEU A 132 6.91 -7.97 22.13
C LEU A 132 6.28 -6.67 21.59
N GLN A 133 5.36 -6.80 20.64
CA GLN A 133 4.61 -5.68 20.08
C GLN A 133 3.20 -5.71 20.66
N SER A 134 2.96 -4.85 21.64
CA SER A 134 1.72 -4.82 22.42
C SER A 134 0.46 -4.57 21.57
N ASP A 135 0.61 -3.97 20.40
CA ASP A 135 -0.47 -3.75 19.44
C ASP A 135 -0.92 -5.04 18.73
N ILE A 136 0.00 -5.92 18.34
CA ILE A 136 -0.37 -7.22 17.75
C ILE A 136 -1.11 -8.08 18.77
N GLN A 137 -0.63 -8.10 20.02
CA GLN A 137 -1.30 -8.80 21.12
C GLN A 137 -2.69 -8.22 21.38
N ALA A 138 -2.82 -6.89 21.45
CA ALA A 138 -4.12 -6.24 21.60
C ALA A 138 -5.08 -6.58 20.44
N PHE A 139 -4.58 -6.54 19.20
CA PHE A 139 -5.39 -6.87 18.03
C PHE A 139 -5.91 -8.31 18.06
N LYS A 140 -5.08 -9.25 18.52
CA LYS A 140 -5.47 -10.65 18.73
C LYS A 140 -6.52 -10.82 19.83
N ASP A 141 -6.37 -10.11 20.96
CA ASP A 141 -7.24 -10.28 22.12
C ASP A 141 -8.62 -9.62 21.94
N TYR A 142 -8.67 -8.47 21.25
CA TYR A 142 -9.89 -7.67 21.14
C TYR A 142 -10.47 -7.60 19.71
N GLY A 143 -9.75 -8.09 18.70
CA GLY A 143 -10.12 -7.93 17.28
C GLY A 143 -9.93 -6.51 16.74
N TYR A 144 -9.33 -5.63 17.53
CA TYR A 144 -8.87 -4.27 17.20
C TYR A 144 -7.83 -3.84 18.23
N VAL A 145 -7.11 -2.76 17.99
CA VAL A 145 -6.23 -2.15 19.00
C VAL A 145 -7.03 -1.10 19.78
N PRO A 146 -7.24 -1.24 21.10
CA PRO A 146 -7.99 -0.25 21.87
C PRO A 146 -7.22 1.06 22.10
N ALA A 147 -7.93 2.19 22.07
CA ALA A 147 -7.36 3.54 22.18
C ALA A 147 -6.85 3.89 23.59
N ASP A 148 -7.34 3.21 24.62
CA ASP A 148 -6.90 3.27 26.01
C ASP A 148 -5.76 2.28 26.31
N ASN A 149 -5.45 1.38 25.37
CA ASN A 149 -4.32 0.45 25.48
C ASN A 149 -3.08 0.93 24.71
N GLN A 150 -3.24 1.48 23.51
CA GLN A 150 -2.15 1.92 22.64
C GLN A 150 -2.45 3.27 21.96
N LYS A 151 -1.40 4.07 21.74
CA LYS A 151 -1.44 5.19 20.80
C LYS A 151 -1.56 4.69 19.35
N ILE A 152 -2.02 5.58 18.47
CA ILE A 152 -2.24 5.37 17.03
C ILE A 152 -3.10 4.12 16.75
N SER A 153 -4.04 3.83 17.64
CA SER A 153 -4.80 2.60 17.72
C SER A 153 -5.63 2.29 16.47
N VAL A 154 -6.23 3.31 15.85
CA VAL A 154 -7.00 3.14 14.62
C VAL A 154 -6.06 2.81 13.47
N SER A 155 -4.98 3.56 13.27
CA SER A 155 -3.99 3.27 12.22
C SER A 155 -3.44 1.85 12.35
N LYS A 156 -3.04 1.44 13.55
CA LYS A 156 -2.57 0.07 13.82
C LYS A 156 -3.59 -0.99 13.47
N THR A 157 -4.85 -0.79 13.89
CA THR A 157 -5.94 -1.72 13.57
C THR A 157 -6.11 -1.88 12.06
N LEU A 158 -6.07 -0.77 11.31
CA LEU A 158 -6.26 -0.77 9.86
C LEU A 158 -5.10 -1.46 9.13
N GLU A 159 -3.85 -1.17 9.48
CA GLU A 159 -2.66 -1.80 8.86
C GLU A 159 -2.53 -3.29 9.21
N LEU A 160 -2.82 -3.68 10.48
CA LEU A 160 -2.79 -5.09 10.88
C LEU A 160 -3.87 -5.90 10.14
N ALA A 161 -5.08 -5.35 10.05
CA ALA A 161 -6.17 -5.96 9.29
C ALA A 161 -5.82 -6.14 7.81
N TRP A 162 -5.18 -5.14 7.18
CA TRP A 162 -4.72 -5.24 5.80
C TRP A 162 -3.67 -6.33 5.62
N ALA A 163 -2.65 -6.36 6.48
CA ALA A 163 -1.60 -7.37 6.43
C ALA A 163 -2.12 -8.80 6.65
N ASP A 164 -3.11 -9.00 7.54
CA ASP A 164 -3.76 -10.30 7.69
C ASP A 164 -4.58 -10.68 6.45
N GLY A 165 -5.22 -9.71 5.78
CA GLY A 165 -5.92 -9.96 4.51
C GLY A 165 -4.98 -10.51 3.44
N SER A 166 -3.81 -9.90 3.28
CA SER A 166 -2.75 -10.39 2.37
C SER A 166 -2.22 -11.75 2.80
N THR A 167 -2.05 -11.98 4.11
CA THR A 167 -1.67 -13.29 4.66
C THR A 167 -2.72 -14.37 4.34
N ALA A 168 -4.01 -14.04 4.40
CA ALA A 168 -5.09 -14.95 4.04
C ALA A 168 -5.06 -15.33 2.56
N LEU A 169 -4.80 -14.37 1.67
CA LEU A 169 -4.66 -14.62 0.23
C LEU A 169 -3.50 -15.60 -0.05
N LEU A 170 -2.34 -15.38 0.57
CA LEU A 170 -1.19 -16.29 0.44
C LEU A 170 -1.51 -17.67 1.02
N ALA A 171 -2.11 -17.76 2.21
CA ALA A 171 -2.50 -19.02 2.82
C ALA A 171 -3.43 -19.83 1.89
N GLY A 172 -4.38 -19.17 1.23
CA GLY A 172 -5.24 -19.76 0.23
C GLY A 172 -4.47 -20.29 -0.98
N ALA A 173 -3.54 -19.50 -1.51
CA ALA A 173 -2.69 -19.90 -2.64
C ALA A 173 -1.76 -21.08 -2.32
N LEU A 174 -1.36 -21.24 -1.05
CA LEU A 174 -0.57 -22.37 -0.54
C LEU A 174 -1.43 -23.60 -0.15
N GLY A 175 -2.75 -23.54 -0.32
CA GLY A 175 -3.66 -24.63 0.06
C GLY A 175 -3.88 -24.78 1.57
N LYS A 176 -3.47 -23.80 2.38
CA LYS A 176 -3.60 -23.80 3.85
C LYS A 176 -4.97 -23.25 4.26
N THR A 177 -6.03 -23.99 3.93
CA THR A 177 -7.43 -23.54 4.01
C THR A 177 -7.87 -23.07 5.40
N GLN A 178 -7.43 -23.73 6.47
CA GLN A 178 -7.75 -23.33 7.85
C GLN A 178 -7.11 -21.98 8.21
N ASP A 179 -5.85 -21.80 7.85
CA ASP A 179 -5.17 -20.52 8.06
C ASP A 179 -5.78 -19.41 7.21
N ALA A 180 -6.14 -19.70 5.95
CA ALA A 180 -6.79 -18.75 5.07
C ALA A 180 -8.12 -18.25 5.67
N ALA A 181 -8.96 -19.16 6.19
CA ALA A 181 -10.20 -18.80 6.86
C ALA A 181 -9.93 -17.99 8.14
N PHE A 182 -8.96 -18.40 8.96
CA PHE A 182 -8.58 -17.71 10.19
C PHE A 182 -8.10 -16.27 9.94
N PHE A 183 -7.17 -16.08 8.99
CA PHE A 183 -6.67 -14.75 8.67
C PHE A 183 -7.70 -13.90 7.93
N THR A 184 -8.62 -14.50 7.15
CA THR A 184 -9.77 -13.78 6.58
C THR A 184 -10.63 -13.18 7.69
N ASP A 185 -11.00 -13.97 8.70
CA ASP A 185 -11.79 -13.48 9.85
C ASP A 185 -11.05 -12.39 10.62
N LYS A 186 -9.77 -12.62 10.95
CA LYS A 186 -8.91 -11.63 11.63
C LYS A 186 -8.79 -10.33 10.84
N SER A 187 -8.66 -10.40 9.52
CA SER A 187 -8.59 -9.23 8.64
C SER A 187 -9.85 -8.36 8.65
N MET A 188 -10.98 -8.86 9.16
CA MET A 188 -12.22 -8.07 9.33
C MET A 188 -12.18 -7.15 10.55
N GLY A 189 -11.13 -7.21 11.37
CA GLY A 189 -10.98 -6.39 12.58
C GLY A 189 -11.09 -4.88 12.36
N TYR A 190 -10.81 -4.39 11.14
CA TYR A 190 -11.02 -2.97 10.78
C TYR A 190 -12.46 -2.49 11.03
N LYS A 191 -13.46 -3.38 10.89
CA LYS A 191 -14.87 -3.07 11.11
C LYS A 191 -15.14 -2.72 12.58
N ASN A 192 -14.36 -3.25 13.51
CA ASN A 192 -14.55 -3.02 14.94
C ASN A 192 -14.26 -1.59 15.40
N VAL A 193 -13.50 -0.83 14.60
CA VAL A 193 -13.19 0.59 14.87
C VAL A 193 -13.97 1.54 13.98
N PHE A 194 -14.88 1.06 13.13
CA PHE A 194 -15.76 1.93 12.36
C PHE A 194 -16.97 2.35 13.20
N ASN A 195 -17.09 3.65 13.47
CA ASN A 195 -18.24 4.19 14.19
C ASN A 195 -19.34 4.58 13.19
N PRO A 196 -20.49 3.86 13.13
CA PRO A 196 -21.56 4.18 12.19
C PRO A 196 -22.26 5.51 12.50
N ALA A 197 -22.18 6.04 13.72
CA ALA A 197 -22.77 7.34 14.04
C ALA A 197 -21.98 8.50 13.40
N THR A 198 -20.65 8.42 13.43
CA THR A 198 -19.76 9.46 12.88
C THR A 198 -19.37 9.18 11.43
N GLN A 199 -19.46 7.93 10.97
CA GLN A 199 -19.02 7.45 9.65
C GLN A 199 -17.50 7.53 9.44
N TYR A 200 -16.73 7.40 10.52
CA TYR A 200 -15.27 7.35 10.51
C TYR A 200 -14.78 6.12 11.26
N PHE A 201 -13.57 5.69 10.93
CA PHE A 201 -12.80 4.90 11.88
C PHE A 201 -12.44 5.79 13.07
N GLN A 202 -12.79 5.37 14.28
CA GLN A 202 -12.68 6.15 15.50
C GLN A 202 -12.05 5.28 16.60
N GLY A 203 -11.24 5.90 17.46
CA GLY A 203 -10.66 5.20 18.59
C GLY A 203 -11.76 4.57 19.45
N ARG A 204 -11.62 3.28 19.75
CA ARG A 204 -12.54 2.51 20.57
C ARG A 204 -11.81 2.01 21.82
N TYR A 205 -12.43 2.12 22.98
CA TYR A 205 -11.86 1.66 24.26
C TYR A 205 -12.23 0.21 24.52
N ILE A 206 -11.52 -0.45 25.44
CA ILE A 206 -11.75 -1.86 25.81
C ILE A 206 -13.21 -2.11 26.23
N ASP A 207 -13.82 -1.16 26.94
CA ASP A 207 -15.23 -1.22 27.37
C ASP A 207 -16.24 -1.07 26.21
N GLY A 208 -15.76 -0.85 24.99
CA GLY A 208 -16.53 -0.70 23.76
C GLY A 208 -16.98 0.72 23.46
N THR A 209 -16.73 1.70 24.33
CA THR A 209 -17.07 3.11 24.11
C THR A 209 -16.09 3.79 23.15
N TRP A 210 -16.50 4.91 22.56
CA TRP A 210 -15.70 5.64 21.56
C TRP A 210 -14.92 6.80 22.20
N ALA A 211 -13.67 6.98 21.79
CA ALA A 211 -12.86 8.13 22.15
C ALA A 211 -13.49 9.43 21.63
N THR A 212 -13.66 10.42 22.51
CA THR A 212 -14.28 11.71 22.18
C THR A 212 -13.45 12.88 22.75
N PRO A 213 -13.48 14.07 22.10
CA PRO A 213 -14.17 14.39 20.85
C PRO A 213 -13.47 13.80 19.60
N LEU A 214 -14.23 13.53 18.53
CA LEU A 214 -13.67 13.21 17.21
C LEU A 214 -13.55 14.50 16.39
N LEU A 215 -12.33 14.90 16.05
CA LEU A 215 -12.06 16.05 15.17
C LEU A 215 -11.40 15.54 13.87
N PRO A 216 -12.19 15.18 12.84
CA PRO A 216 -11.70 14.36 11.74
C PRO A 216 -10.73 15.06 10.79
N ASN A 217 -10.65 16.40 10.82
CA ASN A 217 -9.76 17.20 9.97
C ASN A 217 -8.45 17.61 10.65
N PHE A 218 -8.26 17.27 11.93
CA PHE A 218 -7.01 17.58 12.64
C PHE A 218 -6.04 16.43 12.49
N THR A 219 -4.88 16.73 11.92
CA THR A 219 -3.77 15.79 11.78
C THR A 219 -3.01 15.66 13.10
N SER A 220 -2.35 14.53 13.32
CA SER A 220 -1.52 14.28 14.50
C SER A 220 -0.44 15.33 14.75
N TYR A 221 -0.01 16.08 13.72
CA TYR A 221 0.93 17.18 13.86
C TYR A 221 0.40 18.34 14.73
N TYR A 222 -0.92 18.46 14.87
CA TYR A 222 -1.53 19.46 15.75
C TYR A 222 -1.54 19.06 17.23
N ASP A 223 -1.37 17.77 17.55
CA ASP A 223 -1.46 17.28 18.94
C ASP A 223 -0.31 17.79 19.83
N GLU A 224 0.76 18.36 19.24
CA GLU A 224 1.85 18.98 19.99
C GLU A 224 1.55 20.43 20.39
N ILE A 225 0.65 21.11 19.67
CA ILE A 225 0.35 22.54 19.88
C ILE A 225 -1.06 22.79 20.43
N LEU A 226 -1.95 21.79 20.36
CA LEU A 226 -3.28 21.87 20.96
C LEU A 226 -3.25 21.55 22.47
N PRO A 227 -4.11 22.18 23.27
CA PRO A 227 -4.19 21.92 24.72
C PRO A 227 -4.73 20.53 25.05
N VAL A 228 -5.37 19.87 24.07
CA VAL A 228 -5.93 18.52 24.18
C VAL A 228 -5.49 17.74 22.94
N LYS A 229 -5.02 16.51 23.15
CA LYS A 229 -4.69 15.59 22.05
C LYS A 229 -5.99 15.01 21.49
N VAL A 230 -6.24 15.24 20.21
CA VAL A 230 -7.51 14.95 19.52
C VAL A 230 -7.34 13.96 18.36
N SER A 231 -6.09 13.73 17.93
CA SER A 231 -5.75 12.82 16.82
C SER A 231 -4.85 11.65 17.24
N GLY A 232 -4.69 11.41 18.55
CA GLY A 232 -3.78 10.37 19.08
C GLY A 232 -4.10 8.92 18.67
N ALA A 233 -5.22 8.67 18.00
CA ALA A 233 -5.57 7.38 17.41
C ALA A 233 -5.04 7.19 15.98
N TYR A 234 -4.49 8.23 15.36
CA TYR A 234 -4.02 8.24 13.97
C TYR A 234 -2.52 8.55 13.91
N CYS A 235 -1.78 7.78 13.11
CA CYS A 235 -0.38 8.04 12.82
C CYS A 235 -0.28 9.05 11.67
N GLU A 236 0.50 10.11 11.86
CA GLU A 236 0.91 11.08 10.84
C GLU A 236 -0.20 11.64 9.94
N GLY A 237 -1.41 11.73 10.51
CA GLY A 237 -2.59 12.08 9.74
C GLY A 237 -3.80 12.27 10.63
N SER A 238 -4.97 12.29 10.00
CA SER A 238 -6.26 12.55 10.63
C SER A 238 -7.24 11.40 10.42
N ALA A 239 -8.35 11.41 11.16
CA ALA A 239 -9.42 10.43 10.96
C ALA A 239 -9.94 10.43 9.52
N ARG A 240 -9.93 11.60 8.85
CA ARG A 240 -10.41 11.75 7.48
C ARG A 240 -9.47 11.17 6.45
N GLN A 241 -8.16 11.21 6.69
CA GLN A 241 -7.16 10.60 5.80
C GLN A 241 -7.15 9.07 5.96
N TRP A 242 -7.18 8.57 7.21
CA TRP A 242 -7.27 7.14 7.50
C TRP A 242 -8.64 6.51 7.19
N ARG A 243 -9.64 7.31 6.80
CA ARG A 243 -11.02 6.86 6.47
C ARG A 243 -11.07 5.90 5.28
N TRP A 244 -10.02 5.89 4.46
CA TRP A 244 -9.97 5.20 3.17
C TRP A 244 -9.17 3.90 3.19
N SER A 245 -8.80 3.40 4.37
CA SER A 245 -8.02 2.16 4.53
C SER A 245 -8.93 0.92 4.59
N ALA A 246 -8.35 -0.27 4.35
CA ALA A 246 -8.98 -1.58 4.08
C ALA A 246 -9.04 -1.98 2.59
N VAL A 247 -7.91 -1.82 1.89
CA VAL A 247 -7.75 -2.19 0.47
C VAL A 247 -7.92 -3.69 0.21
N HIS A 248 -7.63 -4.54 1.20
CA HIS A 248 -7.87 -5.99 1.12
C HIS A 248 -9.35 -6.37 1.03
N ASP A 249 -10.27 -5.48 1.44
CA ASP A 249 -11.72 -5.68 1.44
C ASP A 249 -12.46 -4.40 1.02
N THR A 250 -12.18 -3.88 -0.17
CA THR A 250 -12.79 -2.62 -0.64
C THR A 250 -14.32 -2.67 -0.72
N GLY A 251 -14.88 -3.83 -1.07
CA GLY A 251 -16.33 -4.04 -1.03
C GLY A 251 -16.90 -3.89 0.38
N GLY A 252 -16.27 -4.50 1.38
CA GLY A 252 -16.64 -4.35 2.78
C GLY A 252 -16.46 -2.94 3.30
N LEU A 253 -15.37 -2.25 2.93
CA LEU A 253 -15.12 -0.85 3.26
C LEU A 253 -16.26 0.05 2.76
N ILE A 254 -16.63 -0.06 1.49
CA ILE A 254 -17.71 0.74 0.90
C ILE A 254 -19.02 0.49 1.63
N ASN A 255 -19.30 -0.76 2.01
CA ASN A 255 -20.52 -1.16 2.71
C ASN A 255 -20.60 -0.68 4.17
N LEU A 256 -19.50 -0.23 4.78
CA LEU A 256 -19.55 0.41 6.11
C LEU A 256 -20.22 1.79 6.06
N PHE A 257 -20.14 2.47 4.92
CA PHE A 257 -20.70 3.80 4.74
C PHE A 257 -22.21 3.73 4.53
N LYS A 258 -22.92 4.82 4.85
CA LYS A 258 -24.39 4.91 4.72
C LYS A 258 -24.93 4.43 3.36
N SER A 259 -24.19 4.71 2.28
CA SER A 259 -24.44 4.19 0.95
C SER A 259 -23.20 4.36 0.07
N ARG A 260 -23.19 3.69 -1.08
CA ARG A 260 -22.13 3.87 -2.11
C ARG A 260 -22.08 5.32 -2.61
N GLU A 261 -23.22 5.96 -2.80
CA GLU A 261 -23.31 7.36 -3.22
C GLU A 261 -22.72 8.31 -2.17
N TYR A 262 -22.95 8.02 -0.89
CA TYR A 262 -22.34 8.76 0.21
C TYR A 262 -20.82 8.56 0.23
N PHE A 263 -20.34 7.32 0.08
CA PHE A 263 -18.90 7.03 -0.04
C PHE A 263 -18.24 7.84 -1.17
N VAL A 264 -18.80 7.77 -2.39
CA VAL A 264 -18.31 8.51 -3.57
C VAL A 264 -18.31 10.02 -3.32
N LYS A 265 -19.40 10.56 -2.74
CA LYS A 265 -19.51 11.99 -2.46
C LYS A 265 -18.41 12.44 -1.50
N GLU A 266 -18.24 11.72 -0.39
CA GLU A 266 -17.28 12.07 0.66
C GLU A 266 -15.84 11.94 0.17
N LEU A 267 -15.51 10.88 -0.57
CA LEU A 267 -14.19 10.71 -1.18
C LEU A 267 -13.90 11.84 -2.17
N ASN A 268 -14.90 12.28 -2.96
CA ASN A 268 -14.71 13.38 -3.90
C ASN A 268 -14.54 14.73 -3.19
N ILE A 269 -15.20 14.95 -2.06
CA ILE A 269 -14.97 16.14 -1.22
C ILE A 269 -13.55 16.07 -0.62
N PHE A 270 -13.13 14.91 -0.11
CA PHE A 270 -11.77 14.69 0.40
C PHE A 270 -10.69 15.04 -0.62
N MET A 271 -10.85 14.62 -1.88
CA MET A 271 -9.93 15.00 -2.96
C MET A 271 -9.97 16.50 -3.29
N LYS A 272 -11.16 17.13 -3.28
CA LYS A 272 -11.30 18.58 -3.52
C LYS A 272 -10.59 19.42 -2.47
N ASP A 273 -10.67 18.99 -1.22
CA ASP A 273 -10.11 19.65 -0.03
C ASP A 273 -8.59 19.51 0.10
N ALA A 274 -7.93 18.79 -0.81
CA ALA A 274 -6.48 18.69 -0.84
C ALA A 274 -5.81 20.07 -0.95
N SER A 275 -4.83 20.34 -0.06
CA SER A 275 -4.07 21.60 0.02
C SER A 275 -3.51 22.00 -1.33
N LYS A 276 -3.78 23.18 -1.89
CA LYS A 276 -3.28 23.54 -3.24
C LYS A 276 -1.78 23.84 -3.32
N THR A 277 -1.08 23.83 -2.19
CA THR A 277 0.36 24.04 -2.12
C THR A 277 1.07 22.71 -2.10
N ARG A 278 1.98 22.47 -3.06
CA ARG A 278 2.86 21.28 -3.05
C ARG A 278 3.87 21.39 -1.91
N ALA A 279 4.18 20.28 -1.24
CA ALA A 279 5.06 20.21 -0.07
C ALA A 279 4.60 21.15 1.06
N ALA A 280 3.28 21.27 1.26
CA ALA A 280 2.73 22.06 2.34
C ALA A 280 3.14 21.47 3.70
N LEU A 281 3.70 22.31 4.57
CA LEU A 281 4.00 21.93 5.97
C LEU A 281 2.75 21.44 6.72
N ASN A 282 1.58 21.92 6.29
CA ASN A 282 0.31 21.51 6.82
C ASN A 282 -0.66 21.22 5.66
N PRO A 283 -0.92 19.93 5.37
CA PRO A 283 -1.75 19.52 4.25
C PRO A 283 -3.26 19.64 4.52
N GLY A 284 -3.66 19.93 5.78
CA GLY A 284 -5.05 19.88 6.21
C GLY A 284 -5.60 18.46 6.30
N GLY A 285 -6.93 18.33 6.35
CA GLY A 285 -7.62 17.03 6.44
C GLY A 285 -8.04 16.42 5.10
N GLY A 286 -7.72 17.07 3.98
CA GLY A 286 -7.97 16.56 2.62
C GLY A 286 -6.91 15.55 2.19
N TYR A 287 -7.01 15.09 0.94
CA TYR A 287 -6.00 14.19 0.35
C TYR A 287 -4.60 14.81 0.39
N TRP A 288 -3.60 13.99 0.72
CA TRP A 288 -2.22 14.43 0.82
C TRP A 288 -1.27 13.46 0.13
N GLN A 289 -0.72 13.85 -1.02
CA GLN A 289 0.21 13.00 -1.77
C GLN A 289 1.56 12.82 -1.04
N GLY A 290 1.88 13.70 -0.09
CA GLY A 290 3.18 13.73 0.59
C GLY A 290 3.35 12.74 1.73
N ASN A 291 2.34 11.94 2.06
CA ASN A 291 2.44 10.87 3.06
C ASN A 291 1.55 9.68 2.64
N GLN A 292 1.93 8.48 3.04
CA GLN A 292 1.60 7.24 2.34
C GLN A 292 0.25 6.62 2.71
N HIS A 293 -0.35 6.98 3.85
CA HIS A 293 -1.57 6.30 4.35
C HIS A 293 -2.81 6.49 3.46
N ASP A 294 -2.86 7.52 2.61
CA ASP A 294 -4.02 7.83 1.76
C ASP A 294 -3.75 7.91 0.24
N ILE A 295 -2.52 7.62 -0.22
CA ILE A 295 -2.13 7.73 -1.65
C ILE A 295 -2.87 6.76 -2.60
N HIS A 296 -3.54 5.73 -2.05
CA HIS A 296 -4.42 4.84 -2.81
C HIS A 296 -5.87 5.33 -2.90
N ALA A 297 -6.28 6.30 -2.08
CA ALA A 297 -7.68 6.62 -1.84
C ALA A 297 -8.45 6.98 -3.11
N LEU A 298 -7.81 7.70 -4.05
CA LEU A 298 -8.45 8.09 -5.31
C LEU A 298 -8.81 6.89 -6.19
N TYR A 299 -8.12 5.76 -6.06
CA TYR A 299 -8.40 4.55 -6.85
C TYR A 299 -9.61 3.77 -6.32
N LEU A 300 -10.09 4.07 -5.11
CA LEU A 300 -11.32 3.47 -4.57
C LEU A 300 -12.58 3.91 -5.33
N PHE A 301 -12.51 4.96 -6.14
CA PHE A 301 -13.60 5.32 -7.05
C PHE A 301 -13.88 4.22 -8.08
N ASP A 302 -12.88 3.45 -8.49
CA ASP A 302 -13.04 2.32 -9.41
C ASP A 302 -13.96 1.26 -8.79
N ASP A 303 -13.64 0.81 -7.57
CA ASP A 303 -14.43 -0.18 -6.84
C ASP A 303 -15.80 0.39 -6.40
N ALA A 304 -15.92 1.71 -6.27
CA ALA A 304 -17.19 2.39 -6.03
C ALA A 304 -18.00 2.69 -7.31
N GLY A 305 -17.56 2.19 -8.47
CA GLY A 305 -18.29 2.29 -9.74
C GLY A 305 -18.28 3.68 -10.37
N ARG A 306 -17.26 4.49 -10.07
CA ARG A 306 -17.07 5.86 -10.59
C ARG A 306 -15.65 6.09 -11.16
N PRO A 307 -15.18 5.24 -12.10
CA PRO A 307 -13.81 5.30 -12.63
C PRO A 307 -13.45 6.64 -13.28
N GLU A 308 -14.41 7.42 -13.77
CA GLU A 308 -14.11 8.76 -14.28
C GLU A 308 -13.61 9.73 -13.20
N LEU A 309 -13.95 9.50 -11.92
CA LEU A 309 -13.38 10.25 -10.81
C LEU A 309 -11.94 9.78 -10.49
N THR A 310 -11.64 8.48 -10.58
CA THR A 310 -10.26 7.96 -10.53
C THR A 310 -9.41 8.66 -11.59
N GLN A 311 -9.86 8.65 -12.85
CA GLN A 311 -9.15 9.24 -13.98
C GLN A 311 -8.89 10.73 -13.78
N LYS A 312 -9.92 11.48 -13.35
CA LYS A 312 -9.80 12.91 -13.04
C LYS A 312 -8.75 13.18 -11.97
N TRP A 313 -8.84 12.47 -10.84
CA TRP A 313 -7.99 12.73 -9.69
C TRP A 313 -6.56 12.23 -9.89
N ALA A 314 -6.37 11.08 -10.54
CA ALA A 314 -5.04 10.59 -10.91
C ALA A 314 -4.30 11.60 -11.79
N ARG A 315 -4.96 12.13 -12.83
CA ARG A 315 -4.37 13.14 -13.73
C ARG A 315 -4.09 14.46 -13.02
N TRP A 316 -4.95 14.86 -12.09
CA TRP A 316 -4.71 16.03 -11.25
C TRP A 316 -3.52 15.83 -10.30
N VAL A 317 -3.39 14.67 -9.64
CA VAL A 317 -2.23 14.39 -8.76
C VAL A 317 -0.93 14.35 -9.57
N LEU A 318 -0.93 13.68 -10.72
CA LEU A 318 0.24 13.63 -11.62
C LEU A 318 0.69 15.03 -12.06
N ALA A 319 -0.25 15.93 -12.34
CA ALA A 319 0.06 17.28 -12.81
C ALA A 319 0.42 18.27 -11.69
N GLU A 320 -0.29 18.23 -10.56
CA GLU A 320 -0.20 19.29 -9.54
C GLU A 320 0.69 18.91 -8.35
N ARG A 321 0.90 17.60 -8.12
CA ARG A 321 1.66 17.09 -6.96
C ARG A 321 3.06 16.63 -7.29
N HIS A 322 3.43 16.73 -8.55
CA HIS A 322 4.75 16.40 -9.03
C HIS A 322 5.30 17.54 -9.89
N SER A 323 6.62 17.72 -9.89
CA SER A 323 7.32 18.66 -10.76
C SER A 323 8.78 18.21 -10.93
N THR A 324 9.45 18.76 -11.93
CA THR A 324 10.89 18.61 -12.13
C THR A 324 11.72 19.64 -11.36
N ASP A 325 11.08 20.52 -10.59
CA ASP A 325 11.74 21.51 -9.73
C ASP A 325 12.28 20.86 -8.42
N VAL A 326 13.09 21.60 -7.66
CA VAL A 326 13.74 21.12 -6.43
C VAL A 326 12.75 20.68 -5.34
N ASN A 327 11.54 21.24 -5.33
CA ASN A 327 10.43 20.83 -4.46
C ASN A 327 9.43 19.94 -5.21
N GLY A 328 9.93 19.11 -6.13
CA GLY A 328 9.14 18.36 -7.10
C GLY A 328 8.28 17.23 -6.53
N LEU A 329 8.47 16.85 -5.26
CA LEU A 329 7.65 15.87 -4.55
C LEU A 329 6.81 16.56 -3.48
N ASP A 330 5.62 16.03 -3.20
CA ASP A 330 4.67 16.61 -2.23
C ASP A 330 5.03 16.30 -0.76
N GLY A 331 6.09 15.53 -0.53
CA GLY A 331 6.61 15.07 0.76
C GLY A 331 7.90 14.27 0.60
N ASN A 332 8.26 13.47 1.60
CA ASN A 332 9.42 12.58 1.51
C ASN A 332 9.17 11.48 0.47
N ASP A 333 10.21 11.08 -0.28
CA ASP A 333 10.07 10.02 -1.29
C ASP A 333 9.98 8.61 -0.65
N ASP A 334 10.40 8.49 0.62
CA ASP A 334 10.33 7.31 1.49
C ASP A 334 10.61 5.98 0.80
N GLY A 335 11.90 5.76 0.52
CA GLY A 335 12.37 4.55 -0.15
C GLY A 335 11.92 4.41 -1.61
N GLY A 336 11.49 5.51 -2.25
CA GLY A 336 11.02 5.53 -3.64
C GLY A 336 9.50 5.42 -3.79
N THR A 337 8.75 5.33 -2.69
CA THR A 337 7.29 5.12 -2.67
C THR A 337 6.52 6.17 -3.49
N LEU A 338 6.79 7.47 -3.32
CA LEU A 338 6.07 8.51 -4.10
C LEU A 338 6.53 8.50 -5.57
N SER A 339 7.80 8.26 -5.82
CA SER A 339 8.36 8.06 -7.15
C SER A 339 7.74 6.87 -7.88
N ALA A 340 7.56 5.73 -7.22
CA ALA A 340 6.91 4.55 -7.76
C ALA A 340 5.41 4.77 -7.99
N TRP A 341 4.74 5.53 -7.09
CA TRP A 341 3.37 5.99 -7.28
C TRP A 341 3.25 6.73 -8.62
N TYR A 342 4.18 7.66 -8.90
CA TYR A 342 4.19 8.41 -10.17
C TYR A 342 4.41 7.48 -11.36
N VAL A 343 5.39 6.58 -11.32
CA VAL A 343 5.72 5.67 -12.44
C VAL A 343 4.51 4.80 -12.81
N LEU A 344 3.88 4.16 -11.82
CA LEU A 344 2.73 3.29 -12.03
C LEU A 344 1.52 4.10 -12.55
N SER A 345 1.18 5.20 -11.86
CA SER A 345 0.03 6.03 -12.23
C SER A 345 0.18 6.68 -13.60
N ALA A 346 1.42 7.05 -13.99
CA ALA A 346 1.74 7.62 -15.29
C ALA A 346 1.40 6.68 -16.46
N VAL A 347 1.59 5.38 -16.28
CA VAL A 347 1.20 4.35 -17.26
C VAL A 347 -0.25 3.87 -17.08
N GLY A 348 -1.01 4.48 -16.17
CA GLY A 348 -2.42 4.19 -15.94
C GLY A 348 -2.68 2.98 -15.04
N LEU A 349 -1.69 2.50 -14.29
CA LEU A 349 -1.83 1.37 -13.37
C LEU A 349 -1.60 1.81 -11.92
N TYR A 350 -2.34 1.24 -10.97
CA TYR A 350 -2.05 1.43 -9.55
C TYR A 350 -2.31 0.15 -8.76
N PRO A 351 -1.37 -0.32 -7.92
CA PRO A 351 -1.49 -1.60 -7.25
C PRO A 351 -2.51 -1.54 -6.11
N ALA A 352 -3.39 -2.54 -6.03
CA ALA A 352 -4.10 -2.85 -4.80
C ALA A 352 -3.14 -3.64 -3.91
N ALA A 353 -2.28 -2.92 -3.18
CA ALA A 353 -1.16 -3.50 -2.46
C ALA A 353 -1.56 -4.66 -1.53
N GLY A 354 -0.72 -5.69 -1.45
CA GLY A 354 -1.00 -6.95 -0.77
C GLY A 354 -1.81 -7.96 -1.59
N THR A 355 -2.20 -7.63 -2.84
CA THR A 355 -2.98 -8.48 -3.75
C THR A 355 -2.32 -8.58 -5.13
N ASP A 356 -2.85 -9.41 -6.02
CA ASP A 356 -2.39 -9.49 -7.42
C ASP A 356 -3.06 -8.47 -8.37
N ARG A 357 -3.94 -7.59 -7.85
CA ARG A 357 -4.76 -6.68 -8.64
C ARG A 357 -4.12 -5.30 -8.82
N TYR A 358 -4.42 -4.68 -9.95
CA TYR A 358 -4.18 -3.27 -10.25
C TYR A 358 -5.50 -2.58 -10.59
N TRP A 359 -5.72 -1.40 -10.02
CA TRP A 359 -6.71 -0.44 -10.50
C TRP A 359 -6.21 0.28 -11.75
N ILE A 360 -7.14 0.73 -12.59
CA ILE A 360 -6.83 1.40 -13.85
C ILE A 360 -7.14 2.90 -13.70
N GLY A 361 -6.08 3.69 -13.74
CA GLY A 361 -6.15 5.14 -13.73
C GLY A 361 -6.32 5.75 -15.11
N SER A 362 -5.62 6.86 -15.33
CA SER A 362 -5.59 7.57 -16.60
C SER A 362 -4.13 7.89 -16.95
N PRO A 363 -3.58 7.29 -18.02
CA PRO A 363 -2.18 7.46 -18.37
C PRO A 363 -1.85 8.91 -18.72
N ASN A 364 -0.65 9.38 -18.38
CA ASN A 364 -0.12 10.69 -18.76
C ASN A 364 1.03 10.63 -19.77
N VAL A 365 1.30 9.44 -20.33
CA VAL A 365 2.25 9.19 -21.42
C VAL A 365 1.52 8.75 -22.68
N GLU A 366 2.02 9.11 -23.85
CA GLU A 366 1.46 8.63 -25.13
C GLU A 366 1.78 7.15 -25.37
N LYS A 367 2.99 6.72 -25.00
CA LYS A 367 3.44 5.33 -25.11
C LYS A 367 4.48 5.03 -24.03
N ALA A 368 4.40 3.83 -23.45
CA ALA A 368 5.44 3.26 -22.60
C ALA A 368 5.68 1.80 -22.97
N GLU A 369 6.94 1.40 -23.05
CA GLU A 369 7.36 0.00 -23.23
C GLU A 369 7.99 -0.45 -21.92
N ILE A 370 7.28 -1.29 -21.17
CA ILE A 370 7.67 -1.73 -19.84
C ILE A 370 8.31 -3.10 -19.98
N ASN A 371 9.62 -3.18 -19.75
CA ASN A 371 10.31 -4.46 -19.61
C ASN A 371 9.90 -5.09 -18.28
N LEU A 372 9.34 -6.30 -18.33
CA LEU A 372 8.81 -6.99 -17.15
C LEU A 372 9.89 -7.76 -16.37
N GLY A 373 11.16 -7.58 -16.72
CA GLY A 373 12.30 -8.29 -16.13
C GLY A 373 12.40 -9.77 -16.51
N THR A 374 11.38 -10.33 -17.16
CA THR A 374 11.32 -11.74 -17.61
C THR A 374 11.64 -11.91 -19.10
N GLY A 375 12.17 -10.86 -19.76
CA GLY A 375 12.35 -10.80 -21.21
C GLY A 375 11.05 -10.54 -21.99
N LYS A 376 9.93 -10.33 -21.29
CA LYS A 376 8.65 -9.89 -21.86
C LYS A 376 8.50 -8.38 -21.77
N THR A 377 7.64 -7.82 -22.61
CA THR A 377 7.36 -6.39 -22.64
C THR A 377 5.86 -6.15 -22.64
N LEU A 378 5.39 -5.32 -21.72
CA LEU A 378 4.05 -4.75 -21.75
C LEU A 378 4.14 -3.36 -22.41
N THR A 379 3.46 -3.19 -23.53
CA THR A 379 3.36 -1.89 -24.20
C THR A 379 2.07 -1.21 -23.80
N VAL A 380 2.14 -0.04 -23.20
CA VAL A 380 0.99 0.83 -22.93
C VAL A 380 0.96 1.92 -23.99
N ILE A 381 -0.19 2.11 -24.64
CA ILE A 381 -0.44 3.17 -25.63
C ILE A 381 -1.66 3.96 -25.20
N ALA A 382 -1.55 5.29 -25.11
CA ALA A 382 -2.66 6.18 -24.82
C ALA A 382 -2.96 7.08 -26.02
N GLU A 383 -3.88 6.64 -26.86
CA GLU A 383 -4.32 7.37 -28.04
C GLU A 383 -5.05 8.64 -27.64
N ASN A 384 -4.65 9.77 -28.23
CA ASN A 384 -5.30 11.08 -28.02
C ASN A 384 -5.23 11.57 -26.55
N GLN A 385 -4.29 11.04 -25.75
CA GLN A 385 -3.99 11.58 -24.43
C GLN A 385 -3.51 13.03 -24.54
N SER A 386 -3.97 13.90 -23.64
CA SER A 386 -3.47 15.27 -23.53
C SER A 386 -3.78 15.85 -22.16
N ALA A 387 -3.50 17.14 -21.93
CA ALA A 387 -3.95 17.86 -20.73
C ALA A 387 -5.48 17.96 -20.63
N ASP A 388 -6.18 18.02 -21.78
CA ASP A 388 -7.64 18.09 -21.84
C ASP A 388 -8.27 16.69 -21.91
N ASN A 389 -7.64 15.75 -22.61
CA ASN A 389 -8.14 14.40 -22.83
C ASN A 389 -7.67 13.46 -21.72
N ILE A 390 -8.28 13.60 -20.55
CA ILE A 390 -7.93 12.83 -19.34
C ILE A 390 -8.84 11.62 -19.11
N TYR A 391 -9.95 11.48 -19.82
CA TYR A 391 -10.94 10.44 -19.56
C TYR A 391 -10.78 9.28 -20.53
N VAL A 392 -10.78 8.08 -19.98
CA VAL A 392 -10.74 6.84 -20.75
C VAL A 392 -12.09 6.65 -21.44
N GLN A 393 -12.05 6.40 -22.74
CA GLN A 393 -13.22 6.07 -23.56
C GLN A 393 -13.35 4.58 -23.79
N LYS A 394 -12.21 3.88 -23.81
CA LYS A 394 -12.09 2.43 -24.02
C LYS A 394 -10.70 1.97 -23.61
N VAL A 395 -10.61 0.77 -23.03
CA VAL A 395 -9.33 0.08 -22.83
C VAL A 395 -9.36 -1.29 -23.51
N MET A 396 -8.32 -1.58 -24.29
CA MET A 396 -8.10 -2.88 -24.93
C MET A 396 -6.84 -3.50 -24.36
N LEU A 397 -6.91 -4.70 -23.80
CA LEU A 397 -5.75 -5.49 -23.41
C LEU A 397 -5.63 -6.68 -24.37
N ASN A 398 -4.53 -6.75 -25.12
CA ASN A 398 -4.27 -7.80 -26.12
C ASN A 398 -5.43 -7.99 -27.10
N GLY A 399 -6.05 -6.88 -27.52
CA GLY A 399 -7.19 -6.88 -28.45
C GLY A 399 -8.55 -7.21 -27.81
N VAL A 400 -8.61 -7.44 -26.50
CA VAL A 400 -9.85 -7.68 -25.76
C VAL A 400 -10.26 -6.42 -24.98
N LYS A 401 -11.51 -5.99 -25.12
CA LYS A 401 -12.03 -4.83 -24.38
C LYS A 401 -12.16 -5.18 -22.89
N LEU A 402 -11.59 -4.34 -22.01
CA LEU A 402 -11.84 -4.44 -20.58
C LEU A 402 -13.21 -3.88 -20.22
N THR A 403 -13.94 -4.59 -19.36
CA THR A 403 -15.29 -4.22 -18.90
C THR A 403 -15.34 -3.80 -17.43
N VAL A 404 -14.21 -3.82 -16.74
CA VAL A 404 -14.03 -3.34 -15.38
C VAL A 404 -12.73 -2.53 -15.28
N PRO A 405 -12.66 -1.50 -14.42
CA PRO A 405 -11.48 -0.64 -14.25
C PRO A 405 -10.36 -1.29 -13.42
N SER A 406 -10.11 -2.58 -13.63
CA SER A 406 -9.08 -3.32 -12.92
C SER A 406 -8.56 -4.50 -13.74
N ILE A 407 -7.32 -4.89 -13.48
CA ILE A 407 -6.70 -6.10 -14.05
C ILE A 407 -5.95 -6.86 -12.96
N THR A 408 -5.67 -8.14 -13.18
CA THR A 408 -4.74 -8.92 -12.37
C THR A 408 -3.36 -8.97 -13.01
N HIS A 409 -2.33 -9.24 -12.21
CA HIS A 409 -0.97 -9.38 -12.70
C HIS A 409 -0.82 -10.47 -13.76
N ALA A 410 -1.55 -11.58 -13.61
CA ALA A 410 -1.56 -12.67 -14.58
C ALA A 410 -1.99 -12.23 -15.99
N GLN A 411 -2.81 -11.16 -16.11
CA GLN A 411 -3.24 -10.66 -17.42
C GLN A 411 -2.15 -9.89 -18.18
N ILE A 412 -1.07 -9.50 -17.51
CA ILE A 412 0.00 -8.65 -18.08
C ILE A 412 1.41 -9.23 -17.99
N VAL A 413 1.64 -10.25 -17.14
CA VAL A 413 2.99 -10.78 -16.86
C VAL A 413 3.67 -11.44 -18.07
N ASP A 414 2.89 -11.94 -19.03
CA ASP A 414 3.40 -12.50 -20.29
C ASP A 414 3.72 -11.42 -21.35
N GLY A 415 3.57 -10.14 -21.01
CA GLY A 415 3.69 -9.02 -21.91
C GLY A 415 2.42 -8.78 -22.73
N GLY A 416 2.56 -7.97 -23.79
CA GLY A 416 1.48 -7.66 -24.71
C GLY A 416 1.26 -6.17 -24.91
N THR A 417 0.03 -5.78 -25.23
CA THR A 417 -0.31 -4.39 -25.52
C THR A 417 -1.62 -3.98 -24.84
N MET A 418 -1.56 -2.90 -24.07
CA MET A 418 -2.69 -2.24 -23.45
C MET A 418 -2.91 -0.89 -24.14
N VAL A 419 -4.03 -0.72 -24.83
CA VAL A 419 -4.38 0.49 -25.57
C VAL A 419 -5.53 1.21 -24.88
N PHE A 420 -5.29 2.46 -24.51
CA PHE A 420 -6.28 3.39 -24.01
C PHE A 420 -6.69 4.34 -25.13
N THR A 421 -7.99 4.46 -25.38
CA THR A 421 -8.53 5.55 -26.22
C THR A 421 -9.01 6.67 -25.30
N MET A 422 -8.46 7.88 -25.42
CA MET A 422 -8.71 9.00 -24.49
C MET A 422 -9.63 10.07 -25.09
N GLY A 423 -10.31 10.82 -24.21
CA GLY A 423 -11.23 11.89 -24.58
C GLY A 423 -11.43 12.94 -23.48
N LYS A 424 -12.00 14.08 -23.87
CA LYS A 424 -12.22 15.26 -23.02
C LYS A 424 -13.35 15.14 -22.00
N SER A 425 -14.22 14.15 -22.15
CA SER A 425 -15.40 13.98 -21.30
C SER A 425 -15.53 12.53 -20.86
N PRO A 426 -16.09 12.27 -19.66
CA PRO A 426 -16.33 10.89 -19.20
C PRO A 426 -17.15 10.09 -20.21
N ALA A 427 -16.69 8.88 -20.52
CA ALA A 427 -17.50 7.89 -21.22
C ALA A 427 -18.50 7.23 -20.25
N PRO A 428 -19.58 6.60 -20.76
CA PRO A 428 -20.42 5.72 -19.94
C PRO A 428 -19.56 4.69 -19.21
N ASN A 429 -19.84 4.47 -17.92
CA ASN A 429 -19.06 3.61 -17.01
C ASN A 429 -17.55 3.91 -16.99
N GLY A 430 -17.15 5.15 -17.32
CA GLY A 430 -15.75 5.58 -17.44
C GLY A 430 -14.91 4.81 -18.47
N GLY A 431 -15.55 4.24 -19.50
CA GLY A 431 -14.86 3.59 -20.62
C GLY A 431 -14.74 2.07 -20.53
N PHE A 432 -15.37 1.45 -19.53
CA PHE A 432 -15.33 0.01 -19.27
C PHE A 432 -16.66 -0.67 -19.67
#